data_AF-A0A6C1QGL1-F1
#
_entry.id   AF-A0A6C1QGL1-F1
#
_cell.length_a   1.000
_cell.length_b   1.000
_cell.length_c   1.000
_cell.angle_alpha   90.00
_cell.angle_beta   90.00
_cell.angle_gamma   90.00
#
_symmetry.space_group_name_H-M   'P 1'
#
loop_
_entity.id
_entity.type
_entity.pdbx_description
1 polymer ?
#
loop_
_entity_poly.entity_id
_entity_poly.type
_entity_poly.pdbx_seq_one_letter_code
_entity_poly.pdbx_strand_id
1 'polypeptide(L)'
;MTERFSINEKWIKASILGTLWAASEIVLGSFLHNLRIPFSSTVLSSIGLIILISSGYKWREMGIYWRAGLICALMKTMSPSAVIFGPMVAIFAQSLLLELSVRIFRRTIPGYVIGAMLATSWNLFQKIFNYILYYGFSIVEVYTDLLAYAQQQFNIRFDVTWLPVLVLLGIYSTFGLIAAIIGMRVGHRLLQQPMKTNDLVSNDFKPLNFKQSGTFNYSLVWLFLNLLFIVTAMILLNRTGILVWASAIFVLVSVWALRYKRALRHLMKPRFWLYFVIITMTVAFVVNRVQSQSIIHGIIAGLQMNFRAAVIILGFSVLGTELYNPRIRDFFMKTGFRQLPVAMKLSVESLPLTIAGIPKPGVILKNPAEFIYRLISQTESRLEEMKARLTPKVFIVSGTIGQGKTTWLMNLAVSFKARNISVGGILSPRVMENGTTLGYDIENIATGNREAFLRKDNSRECDRIGSYCILPGGLKAGMAALDDSKRIAHQNIIIDEVGRLELENEGWAQSISELLQNNGCNLILSVRDTFTDEIIKKWDIQNPVVIDVSKTDSQALFDSFINS
;
A
#
# COMPACT_ATOMS: atom_id res chain seq x y z
N MET A 1 16.75 -9.22 10.66
CA MET A 1 16.56 -7.74 10.63
C MET A 1 15.07 -7.45 10.54
N THR A 2 14.41 -7.39 11.69
CA THR A 2 12.97 -7.07 11.82
C THR A 2 12.84 -5.77 12.58
N GLU A 3 13.19 -4.65 11.97
CA GLU A 3 12.79 -3.36 12.50
C GLU A 3 11.28 -3.24 12.28
N ARG A 4 10.49 -3.36 13.36
CA ARG A 4 9.03 -3.22 13.32
C ARG A 4 8.67 -1.75 13.23
N PHE A 5 7.81 -1.44 12.27
CA PHE A 5 7.51 -0.11 11.82
C PHE A 5 6.29 0.44 12.56
N SER A 6 6.48 1.45 13.40
CA SER A 6 5.39 2.38 13.70
C SER A 6 5.00 3.07 12.37
N ILE A 7 3.93 2.60 11.74
CA ILE A 7 3.45 3.20 10.49
C ILE A 7 2.93 4.59 10.82
N ASN A 8 3.37 5.60 10.05
CA ASN A 8 2.83 6.93 10.18
C ASN A 8 1.34 6.90 9.81
N GLU A 9 0.51 7.57 10.60
CA GLU A 9 -0.93 7.65 10.37
C GLU A 9 -1.29 8.09 8.93
N LYS A 10 -0.46 8.94 8.31
CA LYS A 10 -0.58 9.33 6.89
C LYS A 10 -0.59 8.15 5.93
N TRP A 11 0.28 7.17 6.17
CA TRP A 11 0.41 5.97 5.35
C TRP A 11 -0.71 4.97 5.62
N ILE A 12 -1.22 4.90 6.86
CA ILE A 12 -2.42 4.11 7.17
C ILE A 12 -3.63 4.70 6.43
N LYS A 13 -3.89 6.00 6.59
CA LYS A 13 -4.97 6.71 5.87
C LYS A 13 -4.86 6.54 4.35
N ALA A 14 -3.65 6.70 3.81
CA ALA A 14 -3.39 6.50 2.38
C ALA A 14 -3.60 5.05 1.93
N SER A 15 -3.25 4.05 2.76
CA SER A 15 -3.48 2.64 2.44
C SER A 15 -4.97 2.33 2.33
N ILE A 16 -5.82 2.88 3.19
CA ILE A 16 -7.26 2.60 3.12
C ILE A 16 -7.87 3.28 1.89
N LEU A 17 -7.51 4.54 1.60
CA LEU A 17 -7.99 5.24 0.40
C LEU A 17 -7.47 4.60 -0.90
N GLY A 18 -6.20 4.21 -0.91
CA GLY A 18 -5.58 3.51 -2.04
C GLY A 18 -6.26 2.16 -2.31
N THR A 19 -6.60 1.41 -1.25
CA THR A 19 -7.35 0.15 -1.35
C THR A 19 -8.75 0.37 -1.87
N LEU A 20 -9.45 1.40 -1.37
CA LEU A 20 -10.80 1.73 -1.80
C LEU A 20 -10.84 2.13 -3.28
N TRP A 21 -9.89 2.97 -3.70
CA TRP A 21 -9.74 3.32 -5.09
C TRP A 21 -9.38 2.10 -5.94
N ALA A 22 -8.42 1.27 -5.52
CA ALA A 22 -8.06 0.05 -6.24
C ALA A 22 -9.24 -0.94 -6.38
N ALA A 23 -10.04 -1.12 -5.33
CA ALA A 23 -11.22 -1.99 -5.35
C ALA A 23 -12.26 -1.48 -6.36
N SER A 24 -12.56 -0.17 -6.34
CA SER A 24 -13.48 0.44 -7.33
C SER A 24 -12.93 0.34 -8.76
N GLU A 25 -11.64 0.55 -8.95
CA GLU A 25 -10.91 0.44 -10.22
C GLU A 25 -10.95 -0.99 -10.79
N ILE A 26 -10.90 -2.02 -9.94
CA ILE A 26 -10.98 -3.43 -10.35
C ILE A 26 -12.42 -3.84 -10.65
N VAL A 27 -13.35 -3.58 -9.72
CA VAL A 27 -14.76 -4.02 -9.85
C VAL A 27 -15.49 -3.23 -10.92
N LEU A 28 -15.51 -1.90 -10.82
CA LEU A 28 -16.22 -1.05 -11.78
C LEU A 28 -15.50 -0.99 -13.11
N GLY A 29 -14.16 -1.02 -13.12
CA GLY A 29 -13.39 -1.05 -14.35
C GLY A 29 -13.73 -2.29 -15.19
N SER A 30 -13.76 -3.48 -14.59
CA SER A 30 -14.15 -4.71 -15.29
C SER A 30 -15.58 -4.64 -15.84
N PHE A 31 -16.52 -4.09 -15.07
CA PHE A 31 -17.90 -3.90 -15.48
C PHE A 31 -18.06 -2.92 -16.65
N LEU A 32 -17.45 -1.74 -16.57
CA LEU A 32 -17.50 -0.72 -17.62
C LEU A 32 -16.86 -1.20 -18.93
N HIS A 33 -15.77 -1.96 -18.83
CA HIS A 33 -15.14 -2.58 -20.00
C HIS A 33 -16.02 -3.65 -20.64
N ASN A 34 -16.74 -4.44 -19.84
CA ASN A 34 -17.67 -5.44 -20.36
C ASN A 34 -18.86 -4.81 -21.08
N LEU A 35 -19.36 -3.66 -20.60
CA LEU A 35 -20.42 -2.90 -21.25
C LEU A 35 -19.96 -2.06 -22.46
N ARG A 36 -18.65 -1.98 -22.74
CA ARG A 36 -18.06 -1.14 -23.81
C ARG A 36 -18.49 0.32 -23.75
N ILE A 37 -18.67 0.87 -22.55
CA ILE A 37 -19.04 2.29 -22.37
C ILE A 37 -17.89 3.19 -22.86
N PRO A 38 -18.18 4.18 -23.74
CA PRO A 38 -17.17 5.14 -24.16
C PRO A 38 -16.70 5.99 -22.97
N PHE A 39 -15.44 6.41 -22.96
CA PHE A 39 -14.82 7.16 -21.86
C PHE A 39 -14.82 6.44 -20.49
N SER A 40 -14.91 5.12 -20.47
CA SER A 40 -14.80 4.30 -19.25
C SER A 40 -13.62 4.67 -18.36
N SER A 41 -12.45 4.98 -18.96
CA SER A 41 -11.27 5.46 -18.22
C SER A 41 -11.54 6.75 -17.44
N THR A 42 -12.26 7.70 -18.06
CA THR A 42 -12.56 9.01 -17.45
C THR A 42 -13.56 8.86 -16.31
N VAL A 43 -14.59 8.03 -16.50
CA VAL A 43 -15.56 7.72 -15.44
C VAL A 43 -14.86 7.12 -14.23
N LEU A 44 -13.91 6.22 -14.45
CA LEU A 44 -13.17 5.56 -13.39
C LEU A 44 -12.23 6.54 -12.65
N SER A 45 -11.56 7.43 -13.39
CA SER A 45 -10.79 8.54 -12.82
C SER A 45 -11.67 9.49 -12.00
N SER A 46 -12.88 9.81 -12.48
CA SER A 46 -13.84 10.63 -11.74
C SER A 46 -14.23 9.99 -10.42
N ILE A 47 -14.45 8.67 -10.37
CA ILE A 47 -14.74 7.94 -9.12
C ILE A 47 -13.56 8.03 -8.14
N GLY A 48 -12.34 7.79 -8.62
CA GLY A 48 -11.12 7.96 -7.83
C GLY A 48 -10.99 9.37 -7.24
N LEU A 49 -11.21 10.41 -8.06
CA LEU A 49 -11.19 11.80 -7.63
C LEU A 49 -12.28 12.12 -6.61
N ILE A 50 -13.50 11.60 -6.78
CA ILE A 50 -14.58 11.77 -5.80
C ILE A 50 -14.13 11.19 -4.45
N ILE A 51 -13.55 9.98 -4.41
CA ILE A 51 -13.04 9.35 -3.18
C ILE A 51 -11.95 10.22 -2.52
N LEU A 52 -10.97 10.70 -3.29
CA LEU A 52 -9.89 11.52 -2.77
C LEU A 52 -10.40 12.87 -2.23
N ILE A 53 -11.21 13.60 -3.01
CA ILE A 53 -11.72 14.92 -2.63
C ILE A 53 -12.61 14.84 -1.39
N SER A 54 -13.55 13.89 -1.36
CA SER A 54 -14.46 13.70 -0.22
C SER A 54 -13.71 13.31 1.06
N SER A 55 -12.71 12.42 0.98
CA SER A 55 -11.83 12.10 2.12
C SER A 55 -11.04 13.32 2.62
N GLY A 56 -10.75 14.28 1.73
CA GLY A 56 -10.10 15.55 2.04
C GLY A 56 -10.85 16.46 3.02
N TYR A 57 -12.16 16.33 3.10
CA TYR A 57 -12.96 17.09 4.07
C TYR A 57 -12.78 16.56 5.49
N LYS A 58 -12.53 15.25 5.62
CA LYS A 58 -12.32 14.57 6.89
C LYS A 58 -10.85 14.57 7.33
N TRP A 59 -9.93 14.22 6.45
CA TRP A 59 -8.50 14.14 6.77
C TRP A 59 -7.71 15.28 6.14
N ARG A 60 -7.27 16.21 6.99
CA ARG A 60 -6.64 17.47 6.57
C ARG A 60 -5.13 17.43 6.36
N GLU A 61 -4.51 16.27 6.50
CA GLU A 61 -3.04 16.13 6.41
C GLU A 61 -2.51 16.20 4.97
N MET A 62 -1.36 16.84 4.80
CA MET A 62 -0.72 17.00 3.49
C MET A 62 -0.08 15.69 2.99
N GLY A 63 -0.25 15.42 1.70
CA GLY A 63 0.36 14.29 1.01
C GLY A 63 -0.40 12.97 1.13
N ILE A 64 -1.67 12.98 1.55
CA ILE A 64 -2.48 11.76 1.53
C ILE A 64 -2.80 11.34 0.09
N TYR A 65 -3.07 12.29 -0.82
CA TYR A 65 -3.59 11.96 -2.15
C TYR A 65 -2.55 11.26 -3.02
N TRP A 66 -1.33 11.79 -3.09
CA TRP A 66 -0.28 11.14 -3.89
C TRP A 66 0.12 9.77 -3.34
N ARG A 67 0.08 9.57 -2.01
CA ARG A 67 0.34 8.27 -1.38
C ARG A 67 -0.76 7.27 -1.70
N ALA A 68 -2.02 7.69 -1.61
CA ALA A 68 -3.17 6.86 -1.95
C ALA A 68 -3.15 6.47 -3.44
N GLY A 69 -2.80 7.41 -4.33
CA GLY A 69 -2.65 7.13 -5.76
C GLY A 69 -1.47 6.24 -6.09
N LEU A 70 -0.34 6.37 -5.38
CA LEU A 70 0.79 5.46 -5.51
C LEU A 70 0.41 4.03 -5.12
N ILE A 71 -0.26 3.87 -3.98
CA ILE A 71 -0.74 2.56 -3.51
C ILE A 71 -1.74 1.97 -4.50
N CYS A 72 -2.74 2.74 -4.96
CA CYS A 72 -3.71 2.29 -5.96
C CYS A 72 -3.03 1.88 -7.27
N ALA A 73 -2.10 2.69 -7.78
CA ALA A 73 -1.34 2.37 -8.98
C ALA A 73 -0.58 1.04 -8.82
N LEU A 74 0.11 0.83 -7.71
CA LEU A 74 0.82 -0.43 -7.45
C LEU A 74 -0.14 -1.61 -7.32
N MET A 75 -1.29 -1.45 -6.66
CA MET A 75 -2.31 -2.50 -6.55
C MET A 75 -2.91 -2.91 -7.90
N LYS A 76 -2.90 -2.03 -8.90
CA LYS A 76 -3.32 -2.37 -10.27
C LYS A 76 -2.46 -3.51 -10.87
N THR A 77 -1.24 -3.76 -10.36
CA THR A 77 -0.42 -4.93 -10.77
C THR A 77 -1.13 -6.25 -10.48
N MET A 78 -1.99 -6.28 -9.46
CA MET A 78 -2.73 -7.48 -9.04
C MET A 78 -4.02 -7.68 -9.86
N SER A 79 -4.36 -6.75 -10.76
CA SER A 79 -5.48 -6.91 -11.69
C SER A 79 -5.09 -7.87 -12.83
N PRO A 80 -5.98 -8.79 -13.26
CA PRO A 80 -5.70 -9.75 -14.34
C PRO A 80 -5.57 -9.11 -15.75
N SER A 81 -5.54 -7.78 -15.84
CA SER A 81 -5.49 -7.04 -17.12
C SER A 81 -4.10 -7.14 -17.77
N ALA A 82 -4.05 -7.39 -19.08
CA ALA A 82 -2.80 -7.68 -19.81
C ALA A 82 -1.91 -6.45 -20.11
N VAL A 83 -2.39 -5.21 -19.90
CA VAL A 83 -1.62 -3.97 -20.14
C VAL A 83 -1.69 -3.10 -18.90
N ILE A 84 -0.63 -3.18 -18.10
CA ILE A 84 -0.68 -2.75 -16.70
C ILE A 84 -0.03 -1.37 -16.50
N PHE A 85 1.04 -1.05 -17.24
CA PHE A 85 1.88 0.12 -16.97
C PHE A 85 1.24 1.48 -17.29
N GLY A 86 0.53 1.60 -18.41
CA GLY A 86 -0.12 2.86 -18.81
C GLY A 86 -1.14 3.38 -17.79
N PRO A 87 -2.15 2.56 -17.39
CA PRO A 87 -3.11 2.94 -16.35
C PRO A 87 -2.48 3.30 -15.00
N MET A 88 -1.37 2.65 -14.62
CA MET A 88 -0.67 2.99 -13.37
C MET A 88 -0.12 4.41 -13.36
N VAL A 89 0.56 4.81 -14.44
CA VAL A 89 1.08 6.16 -14.61
C VAL A 89 -0.06 7.17 -14.63
N ALA A 90 -1.21 6.81 -15.23
CA ALA A 90 -2.41 7.64 -15.25
C ALA A 90 -2.92 7.94 -13.84
N ILE A 91 -3.19 6.88 -13.05
CA ILE A 91 -3.73 6.94 -11.69
C ILE A 91 -2.78 7.75 -10.78
N PHE A 92 -1.48 7.46 -10.87
CA PHE A 92 -0.51 8.17 -10.05
C PHE A 92 -0.44 9.66 -10.42
N ALA A 93 -0.36 10.00 -11.71
CA ALA A 93 -0.33 11.39 -12.16
C ALA A 93 -1.61 12.16 -11.79
N GLN A 94 -2.78 11.54 -11.91
CA GLN A 94 -4.06 12.13 -11.48
C GLN A 94 -4.03 12.54 -10.00
N SER A 95 -3.54 11.64 -9.14
CA SER A 95 -3.42 11.91 -7.71
C SER A 95 -2.41 13.01 -7.38
N LEU A 96 -1.32 13.08 -8.15
CA LEU A 96 -0.27 14.08 -7.99
C LEU A 96 -0.72 15.46 -8.47
N LEU A 97 -1.46 15.54 -9.57
CA LEU A 97 -2.06 16.78 -10.07
C LEU A 97 -3.10 17.33 -9.09
N LEU A 98 -3.93 16.46 -8.51
CA LEU A 98 -4.87 16.86 -7.46
C LEU A 98 -4.12 17.39 -6.23
N GLU A 99 -3.11 16.67 -5.74
CA GLU A 99 -2.29 17.11 -4.60
C GLU A 99 -1.61 18.45 -4.87
N LEU A 100 -1.02 18.63 -6.06
CA LEU A 100 -0.34 19.86 -6.44
C LEU A 100 -1.32 21.05 -6.47
N SER A 101 -2.50 20.88 -7.05
CA SER A 101 -3.54 21.91 -7.06
C SER A 101 -4.00 22.26 -5.65
N VAL A 102 -4.30 21.27 -4.82
CA VAL A 102 -4.73 21.47 -3.43
C VAL A 102 -3.60 22.06 -2.57
N ARG A 103 -2.33 21.83 -2.93
CA ARG A 103 -1.19 22.45 -2.24
C ARG A 103 -1.02 23.92 -2.60
N ILE A 104 -1.23 24.28 -3.87
CA ILE A 104 -1.11 25.65 -4.37
C ILE A 104 -2.28 26.51 -3.90
N PHE A 105 -3.51 26.07 -4.17
CA PHE A 105 -4.74 26.81 -3.86
C PHE A 105 -5.28 26.52 -2.46
N ARG A 106 -4.53 25.76 -1.64
CA ARG A 106 -4.98 25.18 -0.37
C ARG A 106 -6.24 24.32 -0.57
N ARG A 107 -6.83 23.84 0.53
CA ARG A 107 -8.07 23.03 0.53
C ARG A 107 -9.33 23.89 0.33
N THR A 108 -9.30 24.75 -0.68
CA THR A 108 -10.41 25.63 -1.08
C THR A 108 -11.20 25.01 -2.24
N ILE A 109 -12.39 25.53 -2.52
CA ILE A 109 -13.22 25.09 -3.67
C ILE A 109 -12.41 25.17 -4.99
N PRO A 110 -11.71 26.27 -5.32
CA PRO A 110 -10.85 26.34 -6.50
C PRO A 110 -9.78 25.25 -6.54
N GLY A 111 -9.14 24.93 -5.41
CA GLY A 111 -8.10 23.91 -5.36
C GLY A 111 -8.59 22.51 -5.75
N TYR A 112 -9.78 22.12 -5.28
CA TYR A 112 -10.38 20.84 -5.66
C TYR A 112 -10.90 20.84 -7.10
N VAL A 113 -11.53 21.92 -7.56
CA VAL A 113 -12.08 22.02 -8.92
C VAL A 113 -10.97 22.00 -9.96
N ILE A 114 -9.98 22.89 -9.84
CA ILE A 114 -8.84 22.96 -10.76
C ILE A 114 -8.07 21.64 -10.74
N GLY A 115 -7.85 21.06 -9.55
CA GLY A 115 -7.13 19.79 -9.41
C GLY A 115 -7.85 18.63 -10.10
N ALA A 116 -9.17 18.55 -9.95
CA ALA A 116 -9.96 17.51 -10.61
C ALA A 116 -10.00 17.69 -12.13
N MET A 117 -10.16 18.92 -12.63
CA MET A 117 -10.15 19.23 -14.07
C MET A 117 -8.80 18.88 -14.70
N LEU A 118 -7.69 19.23 -14.04
CA LEU A 118 -6.34 18.87 -14.50
C LEU A 118 -6.13 17.35 -14.48
N ALA A 119 -6.56 16.68 -13.40
CA ALA A 119 -6.42 15.24 -13.27
C ALA A 119 -7.22 14.47 -14.34
N THR A 120 -8.47 14.83 -14.63
CA THR A 120 -9.22 14.17 -15.71
C THR A 120 -8.67 14.52 -17.10
N SER A 121 -8.21 15.76 -17.30
CA SER A 121 -7.58 16.20 -18.55
C SER A 121 -6.26 15.50 -18.83
N TRP A 122 -5.55 15.03 -17.79
CA TRP A 122 -4.36 14.20 -17.94
C TRP A 122 -4.63 12.93 -18.78
N ASN A 123 -5.84 12.37 -18.74
CA ASN A 123 -6.18 11.22 -19.58
C ASN A 123 -6.09 11.53 -21.07
N LEU A 124 -6.45 12.75 -21.50
CA LEU A 124 -6.29 13.19 -22.88
C LEU A 124 -4.81 13.39 -23.20
N PHE A 125 -4.08 14.10 -22.34
CA PHE A 125 -2.65 14.32 -22.50
C PHE A 125 -1.89 13.00 -22.64
N GLN A 126 -2.14 12.05 -21.75
CA GLN A 126 -1.49 10.74 -21.78
C GLN A 126 -1.86 9.95 -23.05
N LYS A 127 -3.10 10.05 -23.54
CA LYS A 127 -3.48 9.43 -24.83
C LYS A 127 -2.68 10.03 -25.99
N ILE A 128 -2.61 11.36 -26.09
CA ILE A 128 -1.85 12.06 -27.13
C ILE A 128 -0.35 11.72 -27.02
N PHE A 129 0.20 11.79 -25.82
CA PHE A 129 1.60 11.44 -25.54
C PHE A 129 1.92 10.00 -25.95
N ASN A 130 1.05 9.04 -25.62
CA ASN A 130 1.22 7.65 -26.03
C ASN A 130 1.19 7.49 -27.56
N TYR A 131 0.32 8.21 -28.27
CA TYR A 131 0.31 8.20 -29.73
C TYR A 131 1.63 8.73 -30.32
N ILE A 132 2.14 9.85 -29.81
CA ILE A 132 3.43 10.42 -30.24
C ILE A 132 4.59 9.47 -29.90
N LEU A 133 4.54 8.83 -28.73
CA LEU A 133 5.56 7.87 -28.32
C LEU A 133 5.59 6.68 -29.29
N TYR A 134 4.42 6.05 -29.53
CA TYR A 134 4.28 4.86 -30.37
C TYR A 134 4.58 5.11 -31.84
N TYR A 135 4.00 6.16 -32.41
CA TYR A 135 4.03 6.40 -33.86
C TYR A 135 5.04 7.48 -34.28
N GLY A 136 5.64 8.21 -33.34
CA GLY A 136 6.55 9.32 -33.63
C GLY A 136 5.82 10.61 -33.98
N PHE A 137 6.57 11.65 -34.34
CA PHE A 137 6.01 12.94 -34.75
C PHE A 137 5.25 12.86 -36.08
N SER A 138 5.51 11.86 -36.92
CA SER A 138 4.77 11.62 -38.17
C SER A 138 3.27 11.41 -37.96
N ILE A 139 2.81 11.00 -36.77
CA ILE A 139 1.36 10.93 -36.50
C ILE A 139 0.72 12.31 -36.43
N VAL A 140 1.48 13.32 -36.02
CA VAL A 140 1.02 14.71 -35.97
C VAL A 140 0.91 15.25 -37.39
N GLU A 141 1.87 14.95 -38.26
CA GLU A 141 1.84 15.28 -39.70
C GLU A 141 0.62 14.63 -40.38
N VAL A 142 0.42 13.33 -40.18
CA VAL A 142 -0.75 12.61 -40.73
C VAL A 142 -2.06 13.22 -40.22
N TYR A 143 -2.10 13.65 -38.95
CA TYR A 143 -3.27 14.33 -38.39
C TYR A 143 -3.53 15.70 -39.02
N THR A 144 -2.50 16.55 -39.14
CA THR A 144 -2.63 17.88 -39.76
C THR A 144 -3.02 17.78 -41.22
N ASP A 145 -2.44 16.82 -41.95
CA ASP A 145 -2.69 16.62 -43.37
C ASP A 145 -4.11 16.10 -43.64
N LEU A 146 -4.61 15.19 -42.79
CA LEU A 146 -6.01 14.74 -42.87
C LEU A 146 -7.00 15.86 -42.60
N LEU A 147 -6.70 16.74 -41.64
CA LEU A 147 -7.54 17.89 -41.36
C LEU A 147 -7.48 18.93 -42.48
N ALA A 148 -6.30 19.20 -43.04
CA ALA A 148 -6.16 20.06 -44.21
C ALA A 148 -6.98 19.54 -45.40
N TYR A 149 -6.92 18.23 -45.66
CA TYR A 149 -7.73 17.57 -46.69
C TYR A 149 -9.24 17.71 -46.41
N ALA A 150 -9.67 17.51 -45.15
CA ALA A 150 -11.08 17.69 -44.77
C ALA A 150 -11.53 19.16 -44.92
N GLN A 151 -10.69 20.12 -44.52
CA GLN A 151 -10.99 21.56 -44.65
C GLN A 151 -11.22 21.95 -46.11
N GLN A 152 -10.40 21.44 -47.03
CA GLN A 152 -10.57 21.65 -48.46
C GLN A 152 -11.88 21.03 -48.97
N GLN A 153 -12.20 19.81 -48.55
CA GLN A 153 -13.41 19.11 -48.98
C GLN A 153 -14.71 19.77 -48.47
N PHE A 154 -14.69 20.32 -47.25
CA PHE A 154 -15.84 20.99 -46.64
C PHE A 154 -15.84 22.52 -46.83
N ASN A 155 -14.88 23.07 -47.58
CA ASN A 155 -14.71 24.51 -47.83
C ASN A 155 -14.69 25.36 -46.55
N ILE A 156 -14.06 24.85 -45.49
CA ILE A 156 -13.96 25.52 -44.20
C ILE A 156 -12.79 26.51 -44.24
N ARG A 157 -13.08 27.80 -44.04
CA ARG A 157 -12.09 28.90 -44.19
C ARG A 157 -11.22 29.18 -42.96
N PHE A 158 -11.44 28.46 -41.86
CA PHE A 158 -10.73 28.67 -40.59
C PHE A 158 -9.86 27.48 -40.24
N ASP A 159 -8.77 27.71 -39.52
CA ASP A 159 -7.90 26.64 -39.03
C ASP A 159 -8.61 25.83 -37.93
N VAL A 160 -8.93 24.57 -38.24
CA VAL A 160 -9.64 23.63 -37.36
C VAL A 160 -8.66 22.69 -36.66
N THR A 161 -7.34 22.82 -36.87
CA THR A 161 -6.34 21.85 -36.41
C THR A 161 -6.41 21.58 -34.90
N TRP A 162 -6.58 22.61 -34.08
CA TRP A 162 -6.65 22.43 -32.62
C TRP A 162 -8.06 22.15 -32.09
N LEU A 163 -9.10 22.39 -32.89
CA LEU A 163 -10.49 22.39 -32.43
C LEU A 163 -10.93 21.01 -31.87
N PRO A 164 -10.64 19.86 -32.52
CA PRO A 164 -11.00 18.55 -31.95
C PRO A 164 -10.31 18.27 -30.61
N VAL A 165 -9.05 18.70 -30.46
CA VAL A 165 -8.29 18.52 -29.22
C VAL A 165 -8.86 19.39 -28.10
N LEU A 166 -9.21 20.64 -28.39
CA LEU A 166 -9.83 21.56 -27.44
C LEU A 166 -11.24 21.12 -27.03
N VAL A 167 -12.05 20.63 -27.97
CA VAL A 167 -13.38 20.08 -27.68
C VAL A 167 -13.26 18.86 -26.76
N LEU A 168 -12.33 17.95 -27.06
CA LEU A 168 -12.05 16.82 -26.17
C LEU A 168 -11.60 17.30 -24.80
N LEU A 169 -10.67 18.26 -24.72
CA LEU A 169 -10.19 18.82 -23.46
C LEU A 169 -11.35 19.40 -22.63
N GLY A 170 -12.29 20.10 -23.28
CA GLY A 170 -13.52 20.57 -22.66
C GLY A 170 -14.35 19.43 -22.06
N ILE A 171 -14.55 18.34 -22.81
CA ILE A 171 -15.28 17.15 -22.32
C ILE A 171 -14.55 16.52 -21.11
N TYR A 172 -13.24 16.31 -21.16
CA TYR A 172 -12.52 15.75 -19.99
C TYR A 172 -12.58 16.69 -18.77
N SER A 173 -12.52 18.00 -19.01
CA SER A 173 -12.62 19.01 -17.95
C SER A 173 -14.01 19.02 -17.31
N THR A 174 -15.10 18.85 -18.07
CA THR A 174 -16.45 18.78 -17.48
C THR A 174 -16.63 17.55 -16.59
N PHE A 175 -16.07 16.40 -16.95
CA PHE A 175 -16.03 15.23 -16.06
C PHE A 175 -15.26 15.50 -14.76
N GLY A 176 -14.17 16.27 -14.82
CA GLY A 176 -13.41 16.69 -13.65
C GLY A 176 -14.21 17.64 -12.76
N LEU A 177 -14.90 18.61 -13.36
CA LEU A 177 -15.79 19.53 -12.64
C LEU A 177 -16.93 18.79 -11.93
N ILE A 178 -17.60 17.87 -12.63
CA ILE A 178 -18.68 17.05 -12.06
C ILE A 178 -18.14 16.21 -10.89
N ALA A 179 -16.98 15.57 -11.07
CA ALA A 179 -16.33 14.79 -10.02
C ALA A 179 -15.99 15.65 -8.78
N ALA A 180 -15.47 16.86 -8.98
CA ALA A 180 -15.19 17.80 -7.89
C ALA A 180 -16.47 18.20 -7.14
N ILE A 181 -17.55 18.54 -7.86
CA ILE A 181 -18.82 18.93 -7.25
C ILE A 181 -19.40 17.77 -6.43
N ILE A 182 -19.43 16.56 -6.98
CA ILE A 182 -19.93 15.38 -6.27
C ILE A 182 -19.04 15.06 -5.07
N GLY A 183 -17.71 15.08 -5.23
CA GLY A 183 -16.75 14.84 -4.16
C GLY A 183 -16.89 15.84 -3.01
N MET A 184 -17.07 17.12 -3.31
CA MET A 184 -17.29 18.16 -2.30
C MET A 184 -18.65 18.01 -1.61
N ARG A 185 -19.73 17.67 -2.34
CA ARG A 185 -21.06 17.43 -1.74
C ARG A 185 -21.03 16.24 -0.79
N VAL A 186 -20.42 15.13 -1.21
CA VAL A 186 -20.25 13.94 -0.35
C VAL A 186 -19.35 14.28 0.85
N GLY A 187 -18.27 15.02 0.64
CA GLY A 187 -17.37 15.49 1.70
C GLY A 187 -18.06 16.32 2.78
N HIS A 188 -18.93 17.26 2.39
CA HIS A 188 -19.73 18.04 3.35
C HIS A 188 -20.75 17.17 4.09
N ARG A 189 -21.42 16.24 3.39
CA ARG A 189 -22.39 15.34 4.02
C ARG A 189 -21.74 14.43 5.07
N LEU A 190 -20.49 13.99 4.83
CA LEU A 190 -19.70 13.23 5.81
C LEU A 190 -19.40 14.00 7.10
N LEU A 191 -19.31 15.33 7.04
CA LEU A 191 -19.11 16.16 8.24
C LEU A 191 -20.41 16.37 9.03
N GLN A 192 -21.56 16.40 8.35
CA GLN A 192 -22.86 16.71 8.96
C GLN A 192 -23.59 15.47 9.49
N GLN A 193 -23.39 14.31 8.87
CA GLN A 193 -24.03 13.05 9.24
C GLN A 193 -22.96 11.96 9.32
N PRO A 194 -22.28 11.76 10.46
CA PRO A 194 -21.50 10.54 10.67
C PRO A 194 -22.47 9.36 10.81
N MET A 195 -22.45 8.42 9.86
CA MET A 195 -23.27 7.21 9.95
C MET A 195 -22.95 6.44 11.24
N LYS A 196 -23.98 5.97 11.96
CA LYS A 196 -23.81 5.03 13.09
C LYS A 196 -23.26 3.71 12.56
N THR A 197 -22.21 3.21 13.21
CA THR A 197 -21.32 2.12 12.79
C THR A 197 -21.96 0.73 12.70
N ASN A 198 -23.23 0.55 13.07
CA ASN A 198 -23.80 -0.75 13.42
C ASN A 198 -24.43 -1.59 12.29
N ASP A 199 -24.65 -1.06 11.09
CA ASP A 199 -25.55 -1.75 10.13
C ASP A 199 -24.90 -2.69 9.10
N LEU A 200 -23.58 -2.91 9.07
CA LEU A 200 -22.97 -3.49 7.85
C LEU A 200 -21.83 -4.52 8.04
N VAL A 201 -21.66 -5.15 9.21
CA VAL A 201 -20.71 -6.27 9.35
C VAL A 201 -21.44 -7.61 9.22
N SER A 202 -21.66 -8.08 7.99
CA SER A 202 -21.96 -9.50 7.77
C SER A 202 -20.64 -10.29 7.79
N ASN A 203 -20.52 -11.16 8.79
CA ASN A 203 -19.31 -11.87 9.21
C ASN A 203 -18.94 -13.11 8.37
N ASP A 204 -19.50 -13.28 7.17
CA ASP A 204 -19.23 -14.47 6.35
C ASP A 204 -18.23 -14.17 5.23
N PHE A 205 -16.93 -14.31 5.50
CA PHE A 205 -15.92 -14.32 4.43
C PHE A 205 -14.92 -15.47 4.55
N LYS A 206 -14.90 -16.30 3.49
CA LYS A 206 -13.81 -17.20 3.15
C LYS A 206 -12.71 -16.42 2.43
N PRO A 207 -11.42 -16.60 2.75
CA PRO A 207 -10.33 -15.93 2.07
C PRO A 207 -10.29 -16.33 0.59
N LEU A 208 -10.37 -15.33 -0.30
CA LEU A 208 -10.10 -15.49 -1.72
C LEU A 208 -8.59 -15.74 -1.90
N ASN A 209 -8.20 -16.99 -2.11
CA ASN A 209 -6.84 -17.37 -2.47
C ASN A 209 -6.49 -16.81 -3.86
N PHE A 210 -5.82 -15.66 -3.89
CA PHE A 210 -5.09 -15.24 -5.08
C PHE A 210 -3.93 -16.22 -5.31
N LYS A 211 -4.06 -17.04 -6.36
CA LYS A 211 -2.94 -17.84 -6.86
C LYS A 211 -1.74 -16.92 -7.10
N GLN A 212 -0.68 -17.09 -6.31
CA GLN A 212 0.62 -16.51 -6.63
C GLN A 212 1.01 -16.99 -8.03
N SER A 213 1.02 -16.07 -8.98
CA SER A 213 1.50 -16.37 -10.33
C SER A 213 2.97 -16.78 -10.22
N GLY A 214 3.30 -17.93 -10.80
CA GLY A 214 4.56 -18.65 -10.61
C GLY A 214 5.85 -17.82 -10.71
N THR A 215 6.90 -18.36 -10.11
CA THR A 215 8.24 -17.81 -10.02
C THR A 215 8.85 -17.57 -11.41
N PHE A 216 8.82 -16.32 -11.87
CA PHE A 216 9.64 -15.90 -13.00
C PHE A 216 11.04 -15.56 -12.46
N ASN A 217 12.10 -15.98 -13.17
CA ASN A 217 13.47 -15.69 -12.76
C ASN A 217 13.84 -14.27 -13.19
N TYR A 218 13.55 -13.29 -12.32
CA TYR A 218 13.81 -11.87 -12.56
C TYR A 218 15.31 -11.54 -12.57
N SER A 219 15.75 -10.63 -13.46
CA SER A 219 17.14 -10.17 -13.50
C SER A 219 17.25 -8.66 -13.73
N LEU A 220 17.94 -7.97 -12.81
CA LEU A 220 18.23 -6.53 -12.91
C LEU A 220 19.03 -6.19 -14.18
N VAL A 221 19.95 -7.08 -14.58
CA VAL A 221 20.75 -6.90 -15.81
C VAL A 221 19.84 -6.85 -17.04
N TRP A 222 18.83 -7.71 -17.08
CA TRP A 222 17.87 -7.73 -18.18
C TRP A 222 16.93 -6.54 -18.18
N LEU A 223 16.59 -5.97 -17.02
CA LEU A 223 15.85 -4.72 -16.97
C LEU A 223 16.62 -3.60 -17.69
N PHE A 224 17.91 -3.42 -17.37
CA PHE A 224 18.76 -2.41 -18.03
C PHE A 224 18.99 -2.73 -19.51
N LEU A 225 19.24 -3.99 -19.87
CA LEU A 225 19.39 -4.39 -21.28
C LEU A 225 18.12 -4.16 -22.09
N ASN A 226 16.94 -4.46 -21.55
CA ASN A 226 15.68 -4.20 -22.25
C ASN A 226 15.44 -2.71 -22.45
N LEU A 227 15.78 -1.87 -21.47
CA LEU A 227 15.72 -0.42 -21.63
C LEU A 227 16.67 0.05 -22.74
N LEU A 228 17.91 -0.46 -22.75
CA LEU A 228 18.89 -0.18 -23.78
C LEU A 228 18.38 -0.62 -25.16
N PHE A 229 17.84 -1.83 -25.28
CA PHE A 229 17.30 -2.34 -26.55
C PHE A 229 16.17 -1.49 -27.11
N ILE A 230 15.26 -0.98 -26.27
CA ILE A 230 14.20 -0.07 -26.72
C ILE A 230 14.82 1.21 -27.27
N VAL A 231 15.78 1.82 -26.56
CA VAL A 231 16.44 3.06 -27.00
C VAL A 231 17.22 2.84 -28.30
N THR A 232 18.00 1.76 -28.39
CA THR A 232 18.76 1.41 -29.61
C THR A 232 17.83 1.15 -30.80
N ALA A 233 16.73 0.41 -30.60
CA ALA A 233 15.76 0.17 -31.65
C ALA A 233 15.08 1.46 -32.13
N MET A 234 14.77 2.40 -31.23
CA MET A 234 14.24 3.72 -31.60
C MET A 234 15.24 4.54 -32.43
N ILE A 235 16.53 4.52 -32.07
CA ILE A 235 17.57 5.23 -32.81
C ILE A 235 17.75 4.62 -34.20
N LEU A 236 17.80 3.28 -34.30
CA LEU A 236 17.91 2.56 -35.57
C LEU A 236 16.73 2.85 -36.50
N LEU A 237 15.50 2.79 -35.97
CA LEU A 237 14.29 3.10 -36.72
C LEU A 237 14.28 4.52 -37.28
N ASN A 238 14.94 5.47 -36.64
CA ASN A 238 14.94 6.86 -37.07
C ASN A 238 16.12 7.23 -37.99
N ARG A 239 17.25 6.52 -37.90
CA ARG A 239 18.50 6.91 -38.57
C ARG A 239 18.97 5.97 -39.68
N THR A 240 18.41 4.77 -39.81
CA THR A 240 18.92 3.75 -40.74
C THR A 240 17.91 3.37 -41.82
N GLY A 241 18.40 2.78 -42.91
CA GLY A 241 17.55 2.31 -44.01
C GLY A 241 16.71 1.08 -43.65
N ILE A 242 15.69 0.80 -44.47
CA ILE A 242 14.67 -0.24 -44.22
C ILE A 242 15.25 -1.62 -43.88
N LEU A 243 16.30 -2.01 -44.59
CA LEU A 243 16.90 -3.32 -44.45
C LEU A 243 17.63 -3.49 -43.10
N VAL A 244 18.22 -2.41 -42.59
CA VAL A 244 18.98 -2.41 -41.33
C VAL A 244 18.02 -2.40 -40.13
N TRP A 245 17.01 -1.52 -40.12
CA TRP A 245 16.09 -1.50 -38.99
C TRP A 245 15.17 -2.72 -38.97
N ALA A 246 14.72 -3.24 -40.13
CA ALA A 246 13.84 -4.39 -40.16
C ALA A 246 14.53 -5.66 -39.64
N SER A 247 15.79 -5.89 -40.04
CA SER A 247 16.59 -7.01 -39.53
C SER A 247 16.88 -6.88 -38.04
N ALA A 248 17.24 -5.70 -37.55
CA ALA A 248 17.49 -5.45 -36.14
C ALA A 248 16.23 -5.68 -35.27
N ILE A 249 15.06 -5.22 -35.73
CA ILE A 249 13.79 -5.45 -35.01
C ILE A 249 13.43 -6.93 -35.02
N PHE A 250 13.63 -7.64 -36.12
CA PHE A 250 13.37 -9.07 -36.18
C PHE A 250 14.20 -9.83 -35.13
N VAL A 251 15.51 -9.57 -35.07
CA VAL A 251 16.40 -10.16 -34.05
C VAL A 251 15.94 -9.80 -32.64
N LEU A 252 15.59 -8.54 -32.39
CA LEU A 252 15.12 -8.08 -31.08
C LEU A 252 13.82 -8.78 -30.66
N VAL A 253 12.84 -8.87 -31.56
CA VAL A 253 11.57 -9.54 -31.31
C VAL A 253 11.79 -11.04 -31.09
N SER A 254 12.70 -11.68 -31.81
CA SER A 254 13.07 -13.09 -31.57
C SER A 254 13.67 -13.30 -30.17
N VAL A 255 14.59 -12.44 -29.72
CA VAL A 255 15.15 -12.49 -28.36
C VAL A 255 14.04 -12.34 -27.32
N TRP A 256 13.13 -11.37 -27.51
CA TRP A 256 11.99 -11.18 -26.62
C TRP A 256 11.00 -12.35 -26.64
N ALA A 257 10.76 -12.96 -27.80
CA ALA A 257 9.84 -14.09 -27.95
C ALA A 257 10.35 -15.35 -27.22
N LEU A 258 11.66 -15.63 -27.30
CA LEU A 258 12.28 -16.80 -26.66
C LEU A 258 12.24 -16.69 -25.13
N ARG A 259 12.51 -15.50 -24.58
CA ARG A 259 12.63 -15.27 -23.13
C ARG A 259 11.28 -14.91 -22.48
N TYR A 260 10.46 -14.09 -23.13
CA TYR A 260 9.22 -13.55 -22.58
C TYR A 260 8.01 -14.09 -23.33
N LYS A 261 7.73 -15.39 -23.19
CA LYS A 261 6.60 -16.10 -23.85
C LYS A 261 5.24 -15.40 -23.69
N ARG A 262 5.04 -14.61 -22.61
CA ARG A 262 3.81 -13.82 -22.38
C ARG A 262 3.74 -12.55 -23.23
N ALA A 263 4.86 -11.90 -23.55
CA ALA A 263 4.88 -10.65 -24.30
C ALA A 263 4.41 -10.86 -25.76
N LEU A 264 4.73 -12.00 -26.36
CA LEU A 264 4.34 -12.34 -27.74
C LEU A 264 2.82 -12.46 -27.95
N ARG A 265 2.06 -12.71 -26.87
CA ARG A 265 0.60 -12.84 -26.92
C ARG A 265 -0.12 -11.58 -27.42
N HIS A 266 0.56 -10.42 -27.42
CA HIS A 266 0.03 -9.19 -27.99
C HIS A 266 0.08 -9.15 -29.53
N LEU A 267 1.19 -9.60 -30.12
CA LEU A 267 1.35 -9.69 -31.58
C LEU A 267 0.45 -10.75 -32.21
N MET A 268 0.07 -11.78 -31.45
CA MET A 268 -0.81 -12.85 -31.93
C MET A 268 -2.30 -12.46 -31.99
N LYS A 269 -2.69 -11.28 -31.50
CA LYS A 269 -4.10 -10.85 -31.53
C LYS A 269 -4.45 -10.35 -32.94
N PRO A 270 -5.52 -10.85 -33.59
CA PRO A 270 -5.88 -10.43 -34.96
C PRO A 270 -6.20 -8.94 -35.05
N ARG A 271 -6.71 -8.34 -33.97
CA ARG A 271 -6.98 -6.90 -33.89
C ARG A 271 -5.73 -6.04 -34.07
N PHE A 272 -4.56 -6.52 -33.61
CA PHE A 272 -3.30 -5.79 -33.76
C PHE A 272 -2.95 -5.61 -35.25
N TRP A 273 -3.00 -6.70 -36.02
CA TRP A 273 -2.73 -6.69 -37.46
C TRP A 273 -3.76 -5.90 -38.25
N LEU A 274 -5.03 -5.91 -37.84
CA LEU A 274 -6.04 -5.06 -38.45
C LEU A 274 -5.69 -3.56 -38.28
N TYR A 275 -5.36 -3.12 -37.06
CA TYR A 275 -4.94 -1.73 -36.82
C TYR A 275 -3.64 -1.38 -37.55
N PHE A 276 -2.69 -2.33 -37.60
CA PHE A 276 -1.46 -2.18 -38.37
C PHE A 276 -1.77 -1.85 -39.82
N VAL A 277 -2.57 -2.67 -40.50
CA VAL A 277 -2.96 -2.45 -41.91
C VAL A 277 -3.70 -1.13 -42.07
N ILE A 278 -4.69 -0.83 -41.22
CA ILE A 278 -5.45 0.42 -41.30
C ILE A 278 -4.52 1.62 -41.22
N ILE A 279 -3.61 1.67 -40.24
CA ILE A 279 -2.69 2.80 -40.06
C ILE A 279 -1.76 2.94 -41.27
N THR A 280 -1.15 1.84 -41.75
CA THR A 280 -0.27 1.90 -42.93
C THR A 280 -1.03 2.41 -44.16
N MET A 281 -2.28 1.96 -44.35
CA MET A 281 -3.11 2.43 -45.46
C MET A 281 -3.52 3.89 -45.32
N THR A 282 -3.84 4.35 -44.11
CA THR A 282 -4.12 5.77 -43.86
C THR A 282 -2.90 6.64 -44.14
N VAL A 283 -1.71 6.25 -43.66
CA VAL A 283 -0.48 7.01 -43.95
C VAL A 283 -0.17 6.99 -45.45
N ALA A 284 -0.29 5.84 -46.11
CA ALA A 284 -0.08 5.74 -47.55
C ALA A 284 -1.04 6.62 -48.35
N PHE A 285 -2.31 6.67 -47.96
CA PHE A 285 -3.32 7.54 -48.56
C PHE A 285 -2.98 9.02 -48.38
N VAL A 286 -2.63 9.44 -47.16
CA VAL A 286 -2.33 10.84 -46.83
C VAL A 286 -1.07 11.33 -47.56
N VAL A 287 0.01 10.55 -47.50
CA VAL A 287 1.26 10.87 -48.19
C VAL A 287 1.07 10.96 -49.70
N ASN A 288 0.22 10.09 -50.28
CA ASN A 288 -0.05 10.13 -51.70
C ASN A 288 -0.93 11.32 -52.13
N ARG A 289 -2.03 11.57 -51.40
CA ARG A 289 -3.04 12.56 -51.80
C ARG A 289 -2.72 13.97 -51.36
N VAL A 290 -2.10 14.15 -50.20
CA VAL A 290 -1.84 15.46 -49.61
C VAL A 290 -0.40 15.90 -49.89
N GLN A 291 0.57 15.02 -49.67
CA GLN A 291 2.00 15.35 -49.86
C GLN A 291 2.50 15.11 -51.30
N SER A 292 1.65 14.60 -52.20
CA SER A 292 1.98 14.30 -53.60
C SER A 292 3.19 13.38 -53.80
N GLN A 293 3.52 12.55 -52.81
CA GLN A 293 4.59 11.57 -52.90
C GLN A 293 4.07 10.23 -53.42
N SER A 294 4.99 9.36 -53.85
CA SER A 294 4.60 8.01 -54.30
C SER A 294 3.94 7.21 -53.16
N ILE A 295 2.97 6.37 -53.50
CA ILE A 295 2.31 5.45 -52.56
C ILE A 295 3.34 4.57 -51.83
N ILE A 296 4.43 4.19 -52.51
CA ILE A 296 5.50 3.35 -51.94
C ILE A 296 6.15 4.04 -50.74
N HIS A 297 6.44 5.35 -50.84
CA HIS A 297 7.00 6.12 -49.73
C HIS A 297 6.01 6.18 -48.55
N GLY A 298 4.72 6.35 -48.83
CA GLY A 298 3.68 6.35 -47.80
C GLY A 298 3.51 4.98 -47.11
N ILE A 299 3.63 3.87 -47.84
CA ILE A 299 3.64 2.52 -47.27
C ILE A 299 4.87 2.32 -46.37
N ILE A 300 6.06 2.75 -46.82
CA ILE A 300 7.30 2.65 -46.04
C ILE A 300 7.19 3.46 -44.74
N ALA A 301 6.69 4.69 -44.80
CA ALA A 301 6.45 5.53 -43.62
C ALA A 301 5.45 4.86 -42.66
N GLY A 302 4.33 4.35 -43.18
CA GLY A 302 3.34 3.64 -42.38
C GLY A 302 3.87 2.36 -41.74
N LEU A 303 4.75 1.61 -42.44
CA LEU A 303 5.43 0.44 -41.88
C LEU A 303 6.38 0.85 -40.76
N GLN A 304 7.23 1.86 -40.97
CA GLN A 304 8.17 2.36 -39.97
C GLN A 304 7.44 2.80 -38.68
N MET A 305 6.33 3.54 -38.81
CA MET A 305 5.49 3.96 -37.68
C MET A 305 4.91 2.76 -36.92
N ASN A 306 4.43 1.74 -37.61
CA ASN A 306 3.85 0.57 -36.96
C ASN A 306 4.90 -0.35 -36.33
N PHE A 307 6.06 -0.55 -36.95
CA PHE A 307 7.16 -1.32 -36.36
C PHE A 307 7.71 -0.60 -35.11
N ARG A 308 7.79 0.73 -35.13
CA ARG A 308 8.10 1.54 -33.95
C ARG A 308 7.10 1.27 -32.82
N ALA A 309 5.81 1.34 -33.10
CA ALA A 309 4.76 1.05 -32.12
C ALA A 309 4.88 -0.38 -31.57
N ALA A 310 5.15 -1.38 -32.43
CA ALA A 310 5.32 -2.77 -32.03
C ALA A 310 6.49 -2.95 -31.05
N VAL A 311 7.65 -2.34 -31.34
CA VAL A 311 8.84 -2.36 -30.47
C VAL A 311 8.52 -1.76 -29.11
N ILE A 312 7.83 -0.62 -29.07
CA ILE A 312 7.51 0.05 -27.81
C ILE A 312 6.50 -0.77 -26.98
N ILE A 313 5.44 -1.29 -27.62
CA ILE A 313 4.42 -2.11 -26.94
C ILE A 313 5.05 -3.38 -26.35
N LEU A 314 5.88 -4.08 -27.12
CA LEU A 314 6.60 -5.27 -26.65
C LEU A 314 7.64 -4.91 -25.59
N GLY A 315 8.40 -3.85 -25.81
CA GLY A 315 9.42 -3.38 -24.88
C GLY A 315 8.86 -3.03 -23.52
N PHE A 316 7.75 -2.29 -23.44
CA PHE A 316 7.08 -2.02 -22.17
C PHE A 316 6.45 -3.27 -21.55
N SER A 317 5.95 -4.22 -22.35
CA SER A 317 5.46 -5.50 -21.84
C SER A 317 6.58 -6.29 -21.16
N VAL A 318 7.74 -6.36 -21.81
CA VAL A 318 8.95 -7.03 -21.30
C VAL A 318 9.51 -6.32 -20.07
N LEU A 319 9.67 -4.99 -20.12
CA LEU A 319 10.10 -4.19 -18.97
C LEU A 319 9.16 -4.36 -17.77
N GLY A 320 7.85 -4.35 -18.01
CA GLY A 320 6.84 -4.56 -16.98
C GLY A 320 6.97 -5.91 -16.28
N THR A 321 7.39 -6.96 -16.99
CA THR A 321 7.66 -8.27 -16.38
C THR A 321 8.91 -8.27 -15.49
N GLU A 322 9.97 -7.55 -15.85
CA GLU A 322 11.21 -7.48 -15.06
C GLU A 322 11.13 -6.47 -13.91
N LEU A 323 10.26 -5.45 -14.00
CA LEU A 323 10.06 -4.44 -12.94
C LEU A 323 9.51 -5.04 -11.64
N TYR A 324 8.95 -6.26 -11.69
CA TYR A 324 8.42 -6.98 -10.53
C TYR A 324 9.53 -7.72 -9.72
N ASN A 325 10.81 -7.43 -9.99
CA ASN A 325 11.93 -8.08 -9.31
C ASN A 325 11.90 -7.82 -7.78
N PRO A 326 11.99 -8.88 -6.94
CA PRO A 326 12.09 -8.75 -5.48
C PRO A 326 13.18 -7.80 -4.99
N ARG A 327 14.32 -7.70 -5.69
CA ARG A 327 15.40 -6.78 -5.32
C ARG A 327 15.03 -5.31 -5.45
N ILE A 328 14.15 -4.95 -6.39
CA ILE A 328 13.63 -3.58 -6.53
C ILE A 328 12.72 -3.27 -5.34
N ARG A 329 11.88 -4.23 -4.94
CA ARG A 329 11.07 -4.13 -3.72
C ARG A 329 11.94 -3.96 -2.47
N ASP A 330 13.02 -4.73 -2.35
CA ASP A 330 13.94 -4.66 -1.21
C ASP A 330 14.80 -3.38 -1.22
N PHE A 331 15.02 -2.77 -2.39
CA PHE A 331 15.63 -1.44 -2.50
C PHE A 331 14.69 -0.35 -1.95
N PHE A 332 13.39 -0.38 -2.28
CA PHE A 332 12.41 0.55 -1.70
C PHE A 332 12.32 0.42 -0.17
N MET A 333 12.52 -0.79 0.39
CA MET A 333 12.59 -1.02 1.84
C MET A 333 13.76 -0.28 2.53
N LYS A 334 14.83 0.06 1.80
CA LYS A 334 16.04 0.71 2.36
C LYS A 334 16.07 2.23 2.16
N THR A 335 15.07 2.81 1.50
CA THR A 335 15.01 4.25 1.19
C THR A 335 13.94 4.98 2.03
N GLY A 336 13.77 6.30 1.84
CA GLY A 336 12.73 7.11 2.50
C GLY A 336 11.28 6.64 2.27
N PHE A 337 11.07 5.63 1.43
CA PHE A 337 9.80 4.91 1.25
C PHE A 337 9.64 3.69 2.15
N ARG A 338 10.38 3.60 3.27
CA ARG A 338 10.33 2.50 4.26
C ARG A 338 8.91 2.07 4.67
N GLN A 339 7.95 3.00 4.67
CA GLN A 339 6.55 2.74 5.07
C GLN A 339 5.64 2.26 3.92
N LEU A 340 6.05 2.43 2.66
CA LEU A 340 5.25 2.03 1.49
C LEU A 340 5.00 0.51 1.45
N PRO A 341 5.99 -0.37 1.69
CA PRO A 341 5.76 -1.82 1.64
C PRO A 341 4.81 -2.31 2.73
N VAL A 342 4.85 -1.70 3.93
CA VAL A 342 3.93 -2.04 5.02
C VAL A 342 2.51 -1.56 4.69
N ALA A 343 2.36 -0.32 4.18
CA ALA A 343 1.10 0.20 3.68
C ALA A 343 0.52 -0.67 2.53
N MET A 344 1.37 -1.14 1.62
CA MET A 344 0.98 -2.06 0.55
C MET A 344 0.51 -3.41 1.09
N LYS A 345 1.21 -3.98 2.08
CA LYS A 345 0.81 -5.25 2.71
C LYS A 345 -0.61 -5.12 3.30
N LEU A 346 -0.84 -4.06 4.07
CA LEU A 346 -2.15 -3.74 4.64
C LEU A 346 -3.23 -3.56 3.55
N SER A 347 -2.90 -2.89 2.46
CA SER A 347 -3.80 -2.72 1.33
C SER A 347 -4.15 -4.05 0.64
N VAL A 348 -3.18 -4.95 0.47
CA VAL A 348 -3.40 -6.27 -0.13
C VAL A 348 -4.27 -7.14 0.77
N GLU A 349 -4.03 -7.12 2.09
CA GLU A 349 -4.82 -7.87 3.07
C GLU A 349 -6.27 -7.37 3.15
N SER A 350 -6.48 -6.06 3.03
CA SER A 350 -7.82 -5.44 3.09
C SER A 350 -8.57 -5.39 1.76
N LEU A 351 -7.90 -5.66 0.63
CA LEU A 351 -8.51 -5.59 -0.70
C LEU A 351 -9.71 -6.55 -0.89
N PRO A 352 -9.64 -7.85 -0.51
CA PRO A 352 -10.76 -8.77 -0.69
C PRO A 352 -12.03 -8.31 0.04
N LEU A 353 -11.86 -7.86 1.30
CA LEU A 353 -12.94 -7.32 2.12
C LEU A 353 -13.53 -6.05 1.52
N THR A 354 -12.68 -5.19 0.94
CA THR A 354 -13.12 -3.96 0.30
C THR A 354 -13.90 -4.24 -0.98
N ILE A 355 -13.46 -5.19 -1.81
CA ILE A 355 -14.16 -5.62 -3.02
C ILE A 355 -15.53 -6.20 -2.67
N ALA A 356 -15.61 -7.01 -1.61
CA ALA A 356 -16.85 -7.65 -1.22
C ALA A 356 -17.89 -6.68 -0.64
N GLY A 357 -17.44 -5.57 -0.05
CA GLY A 357 -18.31 -4.48 0.40
C GLY A 357 -18.89 -3.63 -0.74
N ILE A 358 -18.40 -3.78 -1.98
CA ILE A 358 -18.92 -3.04 -3.14
C ILE A 358 -20.23 -3.71 -3.61
N PRO A 359 -21.37 -2.99 -3.60
CA PRO A 359 -22.65 -3.52 -4.06
C PRO A 359 -22.62 -3.77 -5.57
N LYS A 360 -23.58 -4.57 -6.06
CA LYS A 360 -23.67 -4.90 -7.48
C LYS A 360 -23.74 -3.61 -8.34
N PRO A 361 -23.08 -3.55 -9.51
CA PRO A 361 -22.99 -2.33 -10.32
C PRO A 361 -24.35 -1.69 -10.68
N GLY A 362 -25.41 -2.47 -10.83
CA GLY A 362 -26.77 -1.94 -11.09
C GLY A 362 -27.36 -1.12 -9.96
N VAL A 363 -26.96 -1.35 -8.70
CA VAL A 363 -27.38 -0.55 -7.54
C VAL A 363 -26.57 0.75 -7.46
N ILE A 364 -25.29 0.70 -7.86
CA ILE A 364 -24.37 1.86 -7.87
C ILE A 364 -24.85 2.94 -8.84
N LEU A 365 -25.36 2.55 -10.02
CA LEU A 365 -25.86 3.51 -11.01
C LEU A 365 -27.07 4.30 -10.52
N LYS A 366 -27.90 3.74 -9.63
CA LYS A 366 -29.10 4.42 -9.11
C LYS A 366 -28.75 5.54 -8.13
N ASN A 367 -27.77 5.31 -7.25
CA ASN A 367 -27.37 6.27 -6.21
C ASN A 367 -25.84 6.30 -6.00
N PRO A 368 -25.06 6.89 -6.93
CA PRO A 368 -23.60 6.85 -6.88
C PRO A 368 -23.02 7.63 -5.70
N ALA A 369 -23.62 8.77 -5.32
CA ALA A 369 -23.15 9.57 -4.19
C ALA A 369 -23.33 8.85 -2.84
N GLU A 370 -24.44 8.13 -2.66
CA GLU A 370 -24.74 7.36 -1.45
C GLU A 370 -23.77 6.17 -1.30
N PHE A 371 -23.45 5.50 -2.40
CA PHE A 371 -22.43 4.45 -2.41
C PHE A 371 -21.07 4.97 -1.95
N ILE A 372 -20.60 6.09 -2.50
CA ILE A 372 -19.30 6.66 -2.11
C ILE A 372 -19.32 7.13 -0.65
N TYR A 373 -20.42 7.73 -0.20
CA TYR A 373 -20.62 8.08 1.21
C TYR A 373 -20.47 6.86 2.13
N ARG A 374 -21.13 5.73 1.80
CA ARG A 374 -21.03 4.46 2.57
C ARG A 374 -19.63 3.88 2.58
N LEU A 375 -18.93 3.90 1.45
CA LEU A 375 -17.55 3.43 1.39
C LEU A 375 -16.63 4.25 2.28
N ILE A 376 -16.81 5.58 2.28
CA ILE A 376 -15.94 6.47 3.06
C ILE A 376 -16.25 6.37 4.55
N SER A 377 -17.52 6.22 4.95
CA SER A 377 -17.87 6.03 6.36
C SER A 377 -17.28 4.75 6.95
N GLN A 378 -17.19 3.67 6.17
CA GLN A 378 -16.54 2.42 6.60
C GLN A 378 -15.02 2.56 6.83
N THR A 379 -14.39 3.53 6.18
CA THR A 379 -12.94 3.81 6.29
C THR A 379 -12.51 4.14 7.72
N GLU A 380 -13.40 4.70 8.55
CA GLU A 380 -13.07 5.10 9.92
C GLU A 380 -13.00 3.92 10.87
N SER A 381 -14.02 3.06 10.88
CA SER A 381 -13.97 1.81 11.65
C SER A 381 -12.75 0.97 11.26
N ARG A 382 -12.41 0.93 9.97
CA ARG A 382 -11.19 0.27 9.50
C ARG A 382 -9.91 0.98 9.92
N LEU A 383 -9.88 2.31 9.93
CA LEU A 383 -8.71 3.05 10.41
C LEU A 383 -8.46 2.74 11.89
N GLU A 384 -9.51 2.74 12.72
CA GLU A 384 -9.40 2.43 14.14
C GLU A 384 -9.04 0.95 14.37
N GLU A 385 -9.62 0.02 13.62
CA GLU A 385 -9.23 -1.39 13.66
C GLU A 385 -7.75 -1.58 13.28
N MET A 386 -7.29 -0.95 12.20
CA MET A 386 -5.90 -1.04 11.74
C MET A 386 -4.94 -0.36 12.71
N LYS A 387 -5.31 0.78 13.30
CA LYS A 387 -4.55 1.40 14.38
C LYS A 387 -4.44 0.47 15.58
N ALA A 388 -5.55 -0.12 16.04
CA ALA A 388 -5.57 -1.04 17.17
C ALA A 388 -4.73 -2.31 16.94
N ARG A 389 -4.60 -2.78 15.69
CA ARG A 389 -3.70 -3.88 15.33
C ARG A 389 -2.22 -3.48 15.34
N LEU A 390 -1.92 -2.23 15.01
CA LEU A 390 -0.55 -1.71 14.87
C LEU A 390 -0.01 -1.05 16.15
N THR A 391 -0.89 -0.66 17.08
CA THR A 391 -0.52 -0.11 18.38
C THR A 391 0.01 -1.23 19.27
N PRO A 392 1.21 -1.07 19.86
CA PRO A 392 1.71 -2.03 20.84
C PRO A 392 0.73 -2.13 22.01
N LYS A 393 0.45 -3.36 22.46
CA LYS A 393 -0.51 -3.61 23.52
C LYS A 393 0.19 -3.86 24.86
N VAL A 394 -0.46 -3.45 25.94
CA VAL A 394 -0.09 -3.84 27.30
C VAL A 394 -1.01 -4.97 27.74
N PHE A 395 -0.41 -6.11 28.07
CA PHE A 395 -1.08 -7.27 28.64
C PHE A 395 -0.75 -7.33 30.12
N ILE A 396 -1.78 -7.42 30.96
CA ILE A 396 -1.62 -7.55 32.40
C ILE A 396 -2.06 -8.96 32.79
N VAL A 397 -1.12 -9.77 33.21
CA VAL A 397 -1.33 -11.15 33.67
C VAL A 397 -1.56 -11.09 35.17
N SER A 398 -2.83 -11.22 35.56
CA SER A 398 -3.31 -11.06 36.93
C SER A 398 -3.48 -12.41 37.61
N GLY A 399 -3.09 -12.47 38.89
CA GLY A 399 -3.39 -13.60 39.75
C GLY A 399 -2.89 -13.40 41.19
N THR A 400 -3.42 -14.20 42.10
CA THR A 400 -3.02 -14.28 43.51
C THR A 400 -1.60 -14.83 43.70
N ILE A 401 -1.07 -14.71 44.92
CA ILE A 401 0.26 -15.22 45.27
C ILE A 401 0.29 -16.74 45.13
N GLY A 402 1.24 -17.26 44.35
CA GLY A 402 1.43 -18.70 44.17
C GLY A 402 0.51 -19.37 43.14
N GLN A 403 -0.30 -18.61 42.42
CA GLN A 403 -1.24 -19.12 41.40
C GLN A 403 -0.56 -19.55 40.08
N GLY A 404 0.78 -19.52 40.01
CA GLY A 404 1.53 -20.00 38.84
C GLY A 404 1.78 -18.97 37.74
N LYS A 405 1.64 -17.65 38.01
CA LYS A 405 1.91 -16.58 37.03
C LYS A 405 3.28 -16.70 36.36
N THR A 406 4.33 -16.92 37.14
CA THR A 406 5.70 -17.10 36.62
C THR A 406 5.81 -18.31 35.70
N THR A 407 5.20 -19.44 36.06
CA THR A 407 5.16 -20.65 35.22
C THR A 407 4.41 -20.39 33.91
N TRP A 408 3.28 -19.69 33.99
CA TRP A 408 2.47 -19.30 32.85
C TRP A 408 3.25 -18.41 31.87
N LEU A 409 3.97 -17.40 32.38
CA LEU A 409 4.84 -16.54 31.59
C LEU A 409 6.04 -17.28 31.00
N MET A 410 6.60 -18.25 31.73
CA MET A 410 7.68 -19.10 31.23
C MET A 410 7.22 -19.93 30.02
N ASN A 411 6.03 -20.52 30.08
CA ASN A 411 5.43 -21.26 28.96
C ASN A 411 5.16 -20.36 27.75
N LEU A 412 4.70 -19.13 28.00
CA LEU A 412 4.51 -18.13 26.94
C LEU A 412 5.84 -17.74 26.27
N ALA A 413 6.90 -17.52 27.06
CA ALA A 413 8.23 -17.20 26.54
C ALA A 413 8.81 -18.34 25.69
N VAL A 414 8.61 -19.60 26.11
CA VAL A 414 8.99 -20.79 25.34
C VAL A 414 8.24 -20.84 24.00
N SER A 415 6.93 -20.55 24.01
CA SER A 415 6.10 -20.51 22.79
C SER A 415 6.57 -19.45 21.80
N PHE A 416 6.94 -18.25 22.28
CA PHE A 416 7.55 -17.21 21.44
C PHE A 416 8.88 -17.67 20.83
N LYS A 417 9.78 -18.25 21.63
CA LYS A 417 11.07 -18.76 21.14
C LYS A 417 10.89 -19.85 20.09
N ALA A 418 9.96 -20.79 20.29
CA ALA A 418 9.71 -21.90 19.37
C ALA A 418 9.27 -21.44 17.96
N ARG A 419 8.60 -20.29 17.84
CA ARG A 419 8.20 -19.70 16.55
C ARG A 419 9.12 -18.59 16.05
N ASN A 420 10.34 -18.46 16.59
CA ASN A 420 11.29 -17.39 16.27
C ASN A 420 10.69 -15.98 16.42
N ILE A 421 9.78 -15.80 17.38
CA ILE A 421 9.22 -14.50 17.75
C ILE A 421 10.12 -13.90 18.84
N SER A 422 10.54 -12.66 18.64
CA SER A 422 11.54 -12.02 19.49
C SER A 422 10.93 -11.63 20.84
N VAL A 423 11.40 -12.25 21.92
CA VAL A 423 10.94 -12.00 23.30
C VAL A 423 12.12 -11.68 24.19
N GLY A 424 11.96 -10.69 25.06
CA GLY A 424 12.95 -10.30 26.08
C GLY A 424 12.27 -9.95 27.40
N GLY A 425 13.05 -9.38 28.31
CA GLY A 425 12.62 -9.00 29.65
C GLY A 425 13.07 -9.98 30.73
N ILE A 426 12.35 -9.98 31.85
CA ILE A 426 12.74 -10.64 33.10
C ILE A 426 11.63 -11.56 33.62
N LEU A 427 12.03 -12.73 34.13
CA LEU A 427 11.18 -13.63 34.92
C LEU A 427 11.68 -13.66 36.37
N SER A 428 10.77 -13.88 37.34
CA SER A 428 11.12 -13.97 38.76
C SER A 428 10.82 -15.36 39.34
N PRO A 429 11.58 -16.41 38.97
CA PRO A 429 11.31 -17.76 39.44
C PRO A 429 11.49 -17.91 40.95
N ARG A 430 10.54 -18.62 41.56
CA ARG A 430 10.54 -18.92 43.00
C ARG A 430 11.61 -19.95 43.35
N VAL A 431 12.42 -19.64 44.36
CA VAL A 431 13.42 -20.56 44.94
C VAL A 431 12.82 -21.22 46.18
N MET A 432 12.80 -22.55 46.19
CA MET A 432 12.26 -23.34 47.30
C MET A 432 13.31 -24.30 47.85
N GLU A 433 13.33 -24.44 49.17
CA GLU A 433 14.17 -25.40 49.89
C GLU A 433 13.29 -26.07 50.97
N ASN A 434 13.28 -27.40 51.00
CA ASN A 434 12.48 -28.20 51.94
C ASN A 434 10.98 -27.81 52.01
N GLY A 435 10.38 -27.48 50.86
CA GLY A 435 8.97 -27.06 50.79
C GLY A 435 8.68 -25.63 51.27
N THR A 436 9.70 -24.90 51.72
CA THR A 436 9.59 -23.49 52.11
C THR A 436 10.19 -22.58 51.04
N THR A 437 9.63 -21.38 50.88
CA THR A 437 10.18 -20.38 49.94
C THR A 437 11.36 -19.68 50.57
N LEU A 438 12.53 -19.87 49.96
CA LEU A 438 13.78 -19.22 50.33
C LEU A 438 13.84 -17.80 49.77
N GLY A 439 13.27 -17.58 48.58
CA GLY A 439 13.30 -16.30 47.89
C GLY A 439 12.95 -16.39 46.42
N TYR A 440 13.42 -15.43 45.64
CA TYR A 440 13.18 -15.31 44.21
C TYR A 440 14.46 -14.92 43.48
N ASP A 441 14.67 -15.50 42.31
CA ASP A 441 15.75 -15.11 41.39
C ASP A 441 15.20 -14.20 40.31
N ILE A 442 16.08 -13.53 39.58
CA ILE A 442 15.75 -12.89 38.31
C ILE A 442 16.42 -13.67 37.19
N GLU A 443 15.65 -14.00 36.17
CA GLU A 443 16.12 -14.64 34.95
C GLU A 443 15.95 -13.69 33.77
N ASN A 444 17.03 -13.44 33.02
CA ASN A 444 16.96 -12.76 31.73
C ASN A 444 16.41 -13.73 30.67
N ILE A 445 15.27 -13.40 30.06
CA ILE A 445 14.59 -14.29 29.10
C ILE A 445 15.44 -14.52 27.84
N ALA A 446 16.22 -13.53 27.40
CA ALA A 446 17.01 -13.64 26.17
C ALA A 446 18.25 -14.53 26.36
N THR A 447 18.96 -14.37 27.48
CA THR A 447 20.23 -15.08 27.73
C THR A 447 20.08 -16.34 28.57
N GLY A 448 19.02 -16.44 29.38
CA GLY A 448 18.83 -17.49 30.38
C GLY A 448 19.67 -17.30 31.66
N ASN A 449 20.41 -16.19 31.78
CA ASN A 449 21.21 -15.92 32.97
C ASN A 449 20.31 -15.67 34.18
N ARG A 450 20.65 -16.30 35.31
CA ARG A 450 19.93 -16.17 36.58
C ARG A 450 20.80 -15.53 37.65
N GLU A 451 20.20 -14.66 38.44
CA GLU A 451 20.85 -14.04 39.59
C GLU A 451 19.90 -13.94 40.79
N ALA A 452 20.45 -14.07 42.00
CA ALA A 452 19.68 -13.98 43.23
C ALA A 452 19.15 -12.55 43.43
N PHE A 453 17.83 -12.40 43.58
CA PHE A 453 17.19 -11.10 43.73
C PHE A 453 16.58 -10.88 45.11
N LEU A 454 15.70 -11.77 45.56
CA LEU A 454 15.08 -11.71 46.88
C LEU A 454 15.48 -12.93 47.68
N ARG A 455 15.82 -12.75 48.96
CA ARG A 455 16.08 -13.83 49.91
C ARG A 455 15.48 -13.53 51.27
N LYS A 456 15.05 -14.56 51.98
CA LYS A 456 14.71 -14.46 53.40
C LYS A 456 16.02 -14.38 54.17
N ASP A 457 16.31 -13.20 54.70
CA ASP A 457 17.42 -12.99 55.60
C ASP A 457 16.88 -12.34 56.89
N ASN A 458 17.36 -12.83 58.03
CA ASN A 458 17.01 -12.33 59.36
C ASN A 458 17.95 -11.19 59.79
N SER A 459 18.99 -10.87 59.01
CA SER A 459 19.91 -9.75 59.25
C SER A 459 19.22 -8.38 59.10
N ARG A 460 19.55 -7.40 59.95
CA ARG A 460 18.86 -6.09 60.02
C ARG A 460 19.35 -5.04 59.00
N GLU A 461 20.38 -5.33 58.22
CA GLU A 461 21.06 -4.36 57.33
C GLU A 461 20.77 -4.64 55.84
N CYS A 462 19.50 -4.59 55.44
CA CYS A 462 19.11 -4.75 54.04
C CYS A 462 17.86 -3.93 53.70
N ASP A 463 17.73 -3.48 52.45
CA ASP A 463 16.48 -2.94 51.93
C ASP A 463 15.45 -4.07 51.83
N ARG A 464 14.25 -3.87 52.37
CA ARG A 464 13.25 -4.95 52.55
C ARG A 464 11.96 -4.70 51.79
N ILE A 465 11.39 -5.80 51.27
CA ILE A 465 10.03 -5.85 50.76
C ILE A 465 9.29 -6.96 51.49
N GLY A 466 8.41 -6.56 52.42
CA GLY A 466 7.74 -7.50 53.30
C GLY A 466 8.76 -8.31 54.12
N SER A 467 8.80 -9.63 53.90
CA SER A 467 9.69 -10.56 54.63
C SER A 467 11.01 -10.89 53.90
N TYR A 468 11.29 -10.24 52.76
CA TYR A 468 12.47 -10.52 51.94
C TYR A 468 13.42 -9.32 51.90
N CYS A 469 14.74 -9.59 51.91
CA CYS A 469 15.78 -8.62 51.61
C CYS A 469 16.03 -8.56 50.09
N ILE A 470 16.23 -7.35 49.57
CA ILE A 470 16.62 -7.08 48.18
C ILE A 470 18.13 -7.22 48.05
N LEU A 471 18.57 -8.06 47.12
CA LEU A 471 19.98 -8.20 46.77
C LEU A 471 20.34 -7.24 45.63
N PRO A 472 21.35 -6.35 45.81
CA PRO A 472 21.74 -5.37 44.78
C PRO A 472 22.17 -6.01 43.45
N GLY A 473 22.75 -7.21 43.48
CA GLY A 473 23.15 -7.97 42.30
C GLY A 473 21.96 -8.28 41.39
N GLY A 474 20.92 -8.93 41.93
CA GLY A 474 19.69 -9.22 41.19
C GLY A 474 19.00 -7.96 40.67
N LEU A 475 18.96 -6.87 41.44
CA LEU A 475 18.39 -5.60 40.97
C LEU A 475 19.15 -5.06 39.74
N LYS A 476 20.50 -5.04 39.78
CA LYS A 476 21.33 -4.62 38.65
C LYS A 476 21.16 -5.55 37.44
N ALA A 477 21.10 -6.85 37.65
CA ALA A 477 20.90 -7.84 36.60
C ALA A 477 19.54 -7.67 35.89
N GLY A 478 18.48 -7.41 36.67
CA GLY A 478 17.15 -7.15 36.13
C GLY A 478 17.09 -5.86 35.30
N MET A 479 17.69 -4.77 35.80
CA MET A 479 17.79 -3.51 35.05
C MET A 479 18.57 -3.68 33.75
N ALA A 480 19.73 -4.36 33.81
CA ALA A 480 20.54 -4.64 32.62
C ALA A 480 19.78 -5.48 31.58
N ALA A 481 18.99 -6.47 32.02
CA ALA A 481 18.17 -7.28 31.14
C ALA A 481 17.06 -6.46 30.44
N LEU A 482 16.43 -5.52 31.14
CA LEU A 482 15.44 -4.62 30.55
C LEU A 482 16.08 -3.59 29.61
N ASP A 483 17.25 -3.06 29.94
CA ASP A 483 18.03 -2.17 29.07
C ASP A 483 18.49 -2.86 27.79
N ASP A 484 19.00 -4.08 27.89
CA ASP A 484 19.33 -4.91 26.74
C ASP A 484 18.09 -5.18 25.88
N SER A 485 16.96 -5.43 26.53
CA SER A 485 15.71 -5.69 25.82
C SER A 485 15.21 -4.48 25.04
N LYS A 486 15.38 -3.27 25.59
CA LYS A 486 15.14 -1.99 24.92
C LYS A 486 16.11 -1.81 23.74
N ARG A 487 17.41 -2.04 23.94
CA ARG A 487 18.46 -1.88 22.91
C ARG A 487 18.28 -2.84 21.72
N ILE A 488 17.93 -4.09 21.99
CA ILE A 488 17.68 -5.11 20.97
C ILE A 488 16.32 -4.91 20.27
N ALA A 489 15.44 -4.10 20.85
CA ALA A 489 14.08 -3.84 20.39
C ALA A 489 13.27 -5.14 20.25
N HIS A 490 13.18 -5.90 21.34
CA HIS A 490 12.35 -7.11 21.38
C HIS A 490 10.87 -6.79 21.08
N GLN A 491 10.20 -7.74 20.43
CA GLN A 491 8.82 -7.56 19.98
C GLN A 491 7.84 -7.64 21.13
N ASN A 492 8.13 -8.54 22.08
CA ASN A 492 7.38 -8.71 23.31
C ASN A 492 8.37 -8.63 24.48
N ILE A 493 8.04 -7.84 25.49
CA ILE A 493 8.85 -7.71 26.71
C ILE A 493 7.99 -8.16 27.88
N ILE A 494 8.49 -9.16 28.62
CA ILE A 494 7.82 -9.73 29.78
C ILE A 494 8.50 -9.18 31.04
N ILE A 495 7.71 -8.75 32.03
CA ILE A 495 8.19 -8.30 33.33
C ILE A 495 7.40 -9.05 34.41
N ASP A 496 8.10 -9.90 35.17
CA ASP A 496 7.55 -10.64 36.32
C ASP A 496 8.35 -10.32 37.58
N GLU A 497 7.77 -9.86 38.70
CA GLU A 497 6.38 -9.37 38.95
C GLU A 497 6.43 -7.85 39.14
N VAL A 498 5.40 -7.12 38.67
CA VAL A 498 5.20 -5.69 38.93
C VAL A 498 4.22 -5.55 40.09
N GLY A 499 4.64 -4.85 41.14
CA GLY A 499 3.85 -4.71 42.35
C GLY A 499 4.23 -3.50 43.18
N ARG A 500 4.32 -3.69 44.49
CA ARG A 500 4.45 -2.61 45.47
C ARG A 500 5.70 -1.75 45.28
N LEU A 501 6.84 -2.36 44.99
CA LEU A 501 8.08 -1.64 44.69
C LEU A 501 7.88 -0.65 43.53
N GLU A 502 7.34 -1.14 42.43
CA GLU A 502 7.18 -0.34 41.22
C GLU A 502 6.10 0.73 41.42
N LEU A 503 5.10 0.48 42.27
CA LEU A 503 4.12 1.48 42.71
C LEU A 503 4.75 2.59 43.58
N GLU A 504 5.81 2.30 44.33
CA GLU A 504 6.58 3.26 45.12
C GLU A 504 7.69 3.99 44.32
N ASN A 505 7.77 3.76 42.99
CA ASN A 505 8.80 4.27 42.04
C ASN A 505 10.17 3.61 42.17
N GLU A 506 10.25 2.45 42.81
CA GLU A 506 11.46 1.67 42.95
C GLU A 506 11.47 0.48 41.97
N GLY A 507 12.50 -0.36 42.04
CA GLY A 507 12.61 -1.56 41.20
C GLY A 507 12.66 -1.24 39.71
N TRP A 508 11.70 -1.77 38.94
CA TRP A 508 11.63 -1.63 37.49
C TRP A 508 10.83 -0.40 37.01
N ALA A 509 10.32 0.44 37.91
CA ALA A 509 9.36 1.51 37.59
C ALA A 509 9.82 2.44 36.47
N GLN A 510 11.09 2.86 36.48
CA GLN A 510 11.64 3.71 35.43
C GLN A 510 11.67 3.00 34.07
N SER A 511 12.10 1.74 34.05
CA SER A 511 12.13 0.94 32.82
C SER A 511 10.73 0.70 32.26
N ILE A 512 9.72 0.48 33.11
CA ILE A 512 8.32 0.37 32.69
C ILE A 512 7.84 1.67 32.05
N SER A 513 8.12 2.82 32.68
CA SER A 513 7.75 4.14 32.14
C SER A 513 8.40 4.40 30.78
N GLU A 514 9.68 4.06 30.61
CA GLU A 514 10.39 4.20 29.33
C GLU A 514 9.85 3.25 28.25
N LEU A 515 9.46 2.03 28.63
CA LEU A 515 8.86 1.04 27.72
C LEU A 515 7.45 1.44 27.27
N LEU A 516 6.67 2.04 28.16
CA LEU A 516 5.33 2.55 27.83
C LEU A 516 5.39 3.81 26.95
N GLN A 517 6.42 4.67 27.13
CA GLN A 517 6.63 5.83 26.26
C GLN A 517 7.17 5.44 24.87
N ASN A 518 7.99 4.39 24.80
CA ASN A 518 8.49 3.87 23.54
C ASN A 518 7.46 2.92 22.90
N ASN A 519 6.64 3.44 21.99
CA ASN A 519 5.59 2.72 21.24
C ASN A 519 6.11 1.65 20.26
N GLY A 520 6.96 0.71 20.70
CA GLY A 520 7.66 -0.26 19.84
C GLY A 520 7.47 -1.74 20.20
N CYS A 521 7.00 -2.07 21.40
CA CYS A 521 6.90 -3.45 21.89
C CYS A 521 5.58 -3.74 22.61
N ASN A 522 5.11 -4.97 22.52
CA ASN A 522 4.04 -5.42 23.39
C ASN A 522 4.61 -5.66 24.79
N LEU A 523 4.01 -5.06 25.81
CA LEU A 523 4.45 -5.19 27.19
C LEU A 523 3.56 -6.20 27.91
N ILE A 524 4.16 -7.17 28.57
CA ILE A 524 3.44 -8.22 29.31
C ILE A 524 3.88 -8.12 30.77
N LEU A 525 2.97 -7.65 31.64
CA LEU A 525 3.24 -7.42 33.05
C LEU A 525 2.53 -8.48 33.89
N SER A 526 3.26 -9.20 34.73
CA SER A 526 2.65 -10.02 35.79
C SER A 526 2.36 -9.13 36.98
N VAL A 527 1.11 -9.14 37.45
CA VAL A 527 0.60 -8.25 38.49
C VAL A 527 -0.22 -9.05 39.50
N ARG A 528 -0.18 -8.67 40.78
CA ARG A 528 -1.11 -9.21 41.77
C ARG A 528 -2.48 -8.60 41.59
N ASP A 529 -3.53 -9.41 41.71
CA ASP A 529 -4.93 -8.96 41.53
C ASP A 529 -5.24 -7.67 42.30
N THR A 530 -4.73 -7.56 43.52
CA THR A 530 -4.92 -6.40 44.41
C THR A 530 -4.31 -5.09 43.92
N PHE A 531 -3.30 -5.14 43.04
CA PHE A 531 -2.56 -3.97 42.55
C PHE A 531 -2.87 -3.61 41.10
N THR A 532 -3.72 -4.39 40.43
CA THR A 532 -4.04 -4.22 39.00
C THR A 532 -4.56 -2.81 38.69
N ASP A 533 -5.57 -2.35 39.42
CA ASP A 533 -6.19 -1.04 39.20
C ASP A 533 -5.24 0.12 39.53
N GLU A 534 -4.42 -0.04 40.58
CA GLU A 534 -3.42 0.94 40.97
C GLU A 534 -2.33 1.10 39.91
N ILE A 535 -1.88 -0.02 39.32
CA ILE A 535 -0.88 -0.05 38.24
C ILE A 535 -1.44 0.60 36.96
N ILE A 536 -2.68 0.25 36.57
CA ILE A 536 -3.34 0.87 35.41
C ILE A 536 -3.43 2.38 35.60
N LYS A 537 -3.84 2.83 36.80
CA LYS A 537 -3.98 4.24 37.13
C LYS A 537 -2.63 4.97 37.19
N LYS A 538 -1.59 4.34 37.74
CA LYS A 538 -0.26 4.94 37.90
C LYS A 538 0.38 5.32 36.56
N TRP A 539 0.28 4.43 35.57
CA TRP A 539 0.90 4.64 34.25
C TRP A 539 -0.08 5.09 33.16
N ASP A 540 -1.32 5.43 33.52
CA ASP A 540 -2.40 5.80 32.59
C ASP A 540 -2.49 4.84 31.39
N ILE A 541 -2.48 3.53 31.68
CA ILE A 541 -2.44 2.50 30.64
C ILE A 541 -3.77 2.50 29.90
N GLN A 542 -3.75 2.91 28.63
CA GLN A 542 -4.93 2.96 27.77
C GLN A 542 -5.24 1.57 27.18
N ASN A 543 -6.46 1.07 27.39
CA ASN A 543 -6.96 -0.23 26.88
C ASN A 543 -6.07 -1.45 27.22
N PRO A 544 -5.73 -1.71 28.50
CA PRO A 544 -4.97 -2.90 28.87
C PRO A 544 -5.79 -4.17 28.63
N VAL A 545 -5.14 -5.24 28.16
CA VAL A 545 -5.73 -6.57 28.10
C VAL A 545 -5.40 -7.29 29.41
N VAL A 546 -6.36 -7.34 30.33
CA VAL A 546 -6.20 -8.03 31.62
C VAL A 546 -6.58 -9.50 31.47
N ILE A 547 -5.68 -10.39 31.88
CA ILE A 547 -5.79 -11.84 31.73
C ILE A 547 -5.68 -12.48 33.10
N ASP A 548 -6.73 -13.18 33.50
CA ASP A 548 -6.76 -13.98 34.72
C ASP A 548 -6.14 -15.36 34.44
N VAL A 549 -5.03 -15.66 35.13
CA VAL A 549 -4.26 -16.91 34.96
C VAL A 549 -5.08 -18.15 35.31
N SER A 550 -6.14 -18.04 36.13
CA SER A 550 -7.01 -19.18 36.44
C SER A 550 -7.96 -19.56 35.30
N LYS A 551 -8.26 -18.62 34.40
CA LYS A 551 -9.30 -18.79 33.38
C LYS A 551 -8.73 -18.99 31.97
N THR A 552 -7.49 -18.56 31.74
CA THR A 552 -6.92 -18.47 30.40
C THR A 552 -5.57 -19.17 30.34
N ASP A 553 -5.43 -20.12 29.42
CA ASP A 553 -4.15 -20.77 29.17
C ASP A 553 -3.19 -19.83 28.41
N SER A 554 -1.90 -20.00 28.67
CA SER A 554 -0.79 -19.29 28.03
C SER A 554 -0.81 -19.45 26.51
N GLN A 555 -1.27 -20.61 26.03
CA GLN A 555 -1.41 -20.91 24.61
C GLN A 555 -2.49 -20.05 23.94
N ALA A 556 -3.60 -19.76 24.63
CA ALA A 556 -4.68 -18.94 24.08
C ALA A 556 -4.24 -17.48 23.89
N LEU A 557 -3.44 -16.93 24.82
CA LEU A 557 -2.82 -15.62 24.63
C LEU A 557 -1.85 -15.66 23.44
N PHE A 558 -0.99 -16.67 23.37
CA PHE A 558 -0.05 -16.83 22.27
C PHE A 558 -0.73 -16.89 20.90
N ASP A 559 -1.83 -17.62 20.78
CA ASP A 559 -2.61 -17.70 19.55
C ASP A 559 -3.25 -16.35 19.19
N SER A 560 -3.66 -15.56 20.18
CA SER A 560 -4.15 -14.19 19.94
C SER A 560 -3.08 -13.27 19.36
N PHE A 561 -1.80 -13.46 19.70
CA PHE A 561 -0.66 -12.72 19.12
C PHE A 561 -0.33 -13.14 17.68
N ILE A 562 -0.67 -14.37 17.30
CA ILE A 562 -0.41 -14.90 15.94
C ILE A 562 -1.55 -14.55 14.99
N ASN A 563 -2.79 -14.55 15.49
CA ASN A 563 -3.99 -14.29 14.71
C ASN A 563 -4.34 -12.79 14.59
N SER A 564 -3.68 -11.92 15.36
CA SER A 564 -3.75 -10.45 15.26
C SER A 564 -2.76 -9.90 14.23
#